data_AF-A0A968G610-F1
#
_entry.id   AF-A0A968G610-F1
#
_cell.length_a   1.000
_cell.length_b   1.000
_cell.length_c   1.000
_cell.angle_alpha   90.00
_cell.angle_beta   90.00
_cell.angle_gamma   90.00
#
_symmetry.space_group_name_H-M   'P 1'
#
loop_
_entity.id
_entity.type
_entity.pdbx_description
1 polymer ?
#
loop_
_entity_poly.entity_id
_entity_poly.type
_entity_poly.pdbx_seq_one_letter_code
_entity_poly.pdbx_strand_id
1 'polypeptide(L)'
;ESLTIESVKQPVRTGEAIESLPKSGAAETGRPDPVEIQSAYQSAFRLLKQAEYDQAITAFSLFLQEYPNSQYADNARYWMGEAYFVTRRFGQAITEYRTLLDDFPDSRKAPVAMLKIGHSYRELGQNEESKQYYRMLVEKYPDTSAAKDAARELEQT
;
A
#
# COMPACT_ATOMS: atom_id res chain seq x y z
N GLU A 1 -24.01 -48.06 -55.58
CA GLU A 1 -24.00 -48.83 -54.32
C GLU A 1 -22.56 -49.06 -53.87
N SER A 2 -22.40 -49.23 -52.56
CA SER A 2 -21.24 -48.89 -51.75
C SER A 2 -19.93 -49.63 -52.06
N LEU A 3 -18.82 -48.89 -52.17
CA LEU A 3 -17.46 -49.43 -52.03
C LEU A 3 -17.04 -49.38 -50.56
N THR A 4 -16.85 -50.55 -49.96
CA THR A 4 -16.20 -50.74 -48.66
C THR A 4 -14.69 -50.79 -48.89
N ILE A 5 -13.94 -49.83 -48.35
CA ILE A 5 -12.47 -49.93 -48.23
C ILE A 5 -12.11 -49.85 -46.75
N GLU A 6 -11.77 -51.02 -46.23
CA GLU A 6 -11.23 -51.25 -44.89
C GLU A 6 -9.84 -50.59 -44.79
N SER A 7 -9.69 -49.66 -43.85
CA SER A 7 -8.44 -48.94 -43.63
C SER A 7 -7.43 -49.78 -42.85
N VAL A 8 -6.26 -49.93 -43.47
CA VAL A 8 -5.05 -50.58 -42.98
C VAL A 8 -4.57 -49.97 -41.66
N LYS A 9 -4.35 -50.82 -40.66
CA LYS A 9 -3.68 -50.50 -39.39
C LYS A 9 -2.18 -50.73 -39.55
N GLN A 10 -1.37 -49.68 -39.46
CA GLN A 10 0.08 -49.80 -39.23
C GLN A 10 0.44 -49.44 -37.79
N PRO A 11 1.36 -50.18 -37.13
CA PRO A 11 1.87 -49.82 -35.82
C PRO A 11 3.22 -49.11 -35.95
N VAL A 12 3.45 -48.05 -35.16
CA VAL A 12 4.79 -47.52 -34.95
C VAL A 12 4.97 -47.23 -33.46
N ARG A 13 5.82 -48.05 -32.83
CA ARG A 13 6.50 -47.76 -31.56
C ARG A 13 7.45 -46.58 -31.79
N THR A 14 7.66 -45.75 -30.78
CA THR A 14 8.97 -45.56 -30.11
C THR A 14 8.76 -44.46 -29.07
N GLY A 15 8.90 -44.82 -27.80
CA GLY A 15 8.96 -43.85 -26.71
C GLY A 15 10.34 -43.23 -26.66
N GLU A 16 10.39 -41.91 -26.57
CA GLU A 16 11.27 -41.10 -25.72
C GLU A 16 10.99 -39.63 -26.04
N ALA A 17 10.27 -38.95 -25.14
CA ALA A 17 10.28 -37.51 -25.01
C ALA A 17 10.17 -37.19 -23.52
N ILE A 18 11.34 -36.99 -22.94
CA ILE A 18 11.65 -36.37 -21.66
C ILE A 18 11.00 -34.99 -21.60
N GLU A 19 9.81 -34.89 -20.99
CA GLU A 19 9.33 -33.63 -20.42
C GLU A 19 8.32 -33.91 -19.30
N SER A 20 8.84 -34.21 -18.11
CA SER A 20 8.08 -34.07 -16.88
C SER A 20 8.72 -32.96 -16.04
N LEU A 21 8.46 -31.70 -16.43
CA LEU A 21 8.48 -30.63 -15.45
C LEU A 21 7.40 -30.96 -14.41
N PRO A 22 7.72 -30.98 -13.10
CA PRO A 22 6.67 -31.06 -12.11
C PRO A 22 5.82 -29.79 -12.26
N LYS A 23 4.57 -29.98 -12.67
CA LYS A 23 3.50 -29.04 -12.32
C LYS A 23 3.48 -29.02 -10.79
N SER A 24 4.18 -28.05 -10.22
CA SER A 24 4.06 -27.72 -8.80
C SER A 24 2.67 -27.14 -8.61
N GLY A 25 1.70 -28.05 -8.52
CA GLY A 25 0.43 -27.80 -7.90
C GLY A 25 0.64 -27.70 -6.40
N ALA A 26 0.26 -26.57 -5.84
CA ALA A 26 -0.51 -26.51 -4.61
C ALA A 26 -0.99 -25.06 -4.50
N ALA A 27 -2.26 -24.86 -4.83
CA ALA A 27 -2.99 -23.70 -4.38
C ALA A 27 -2.88 -23.65 -2.85
N GLU A 28 -2.10 -22.72 -2.31
CA GLU A 28 -2.23 -22.30 -0.91
C GLU A 28 -3.46 -21.41 -0.81
N THR A 29 -4.59 -22.09 -0.62
CA THR A 29 -5.91 -21.53 -0.43
C THR A 29 -5.93 -20.44 0.64
N GLY A 30 -6.25 -19.21 0.23
CA GLY A 30 -6.77 -18.15 1.10
C GLY A 30 -5.88 -16.93 1.32
N ARG A 31 -4.59 -16.98 0.96
CA ARG A 31 -3.70 -15.81 1.05
C ARG A 31 -3.41 -15.25 -0.35
N PRO A 32 -3.55 -13.93 -0.56
CA PRO A 32 -3.26 -13.32 -1.85
C PRO A 32 -1.77 -13.48 -2.23
N ASP A 33 -1.50 -13.66 -3.53
CA ASP A 33 -0.14 -13.87 -4.04
C ASP A 33 0.71 -12.61 -3.75
N PRO A 34 1.91 -12.74 -3.14
CA PRO A 34 2.81 -11.61 -2.92
C PRO A 34 3.07 -10.74 -4.16
N VAL A 35 3.08 -11.33 -5.35
CA VAL A 35 3.26 -10.62 -6.62
C VAL A 35 2.04 -9.75 -6.94
N GLU A 36 0.83 -10.24 -6.69
CA GLU A 36 -0.41 -9.48 -6.88
C GLU A 36 -0.48 -8.30 -5.92
N ILE A 37 -0.18 -8.53 -4.64
CA ILE A 37 -0.12 -7.48 -3.61
C ILE A 37 0.87 -6.39 -4.04
N GLN A 38 2.09 -6.79 -4.43
CA GLN A 38 3.10 -5.84 -4.87
C GLN A 38 2.66 -5.06 -6.11
N SER A 39 2.07 -5.73 -7.09
CA SER A 39 1.60 -5.12 -8.34
C SER A 39 0.48 -4.08 -8.10
N ALA A 40 -0.48 -4.41 -7.23
CA ALA A 40 -1.58 -3.53 -6.85
C ALA A 40 -1.04 -2.25 -6.15
N TYR A 41 -0.16 -2.42 -5.16
CA TYR A 41 0.49 -1.30 -4.49
C TYR A 41 1.29 -0.41 -5.46
N GLN A 42 2.10 -1.01 -6.34
CA GLN A 42 2.90 -0.27 -7.32
C GLN A 42 2.03 0.51 -8.30
N SER A 43 0.87 -0.03 -8.68
CA SER A 43 -0.07 0.65 -9.56
C SER A 43 -0.70 1.88 -8.91
N ALA A 44 -1.13 1.77 -7.65
CA ALA A 44 -1.61 2.92 -6.88
C ALA A 44 -0.51 3.99 -6.71
N PHE A 45 0.71 3.56 -6.38
CA PHE A 45 1.84 4.46 -6.19
C PHE A 45 2.29 5.16 -7.48
N ARG A 46 2.09 4.55 -8.64
CA ARG A 46 2.36 5.18 -9.94
C ARG A 46 1.44 6.38 -10.19
N LEU A 47 0.16 6.24 -9.89
CA LEU A 47 -0.84 7.32 -10.01
C LEU A 47 -0.43 8.51 -9.13
N LEU A 48 -0.01 8.23 -7.89
CA LEU A 48 0.50 9.27 -6.98
C LEU A 48 1.69 10.01 -7.59
N LYS A 49 2.67 9.27 -8.14
CA LYS A 49 3.85 9.86 -8.81
C LYS A 49 3.50 10.70 -10.04
N GLN A 50 2.39 10.40 -10.70
CA GLN A 50 1.86 11.15 -11.84
C GLN A 50 1.00 12.34 -11.41
N ALA A 51 0.90 12.62 -10.10
CA ALA A 51 0.02 13.63 -9.51
C ALA A 51 -1.48 13.40 -9.80
N GLU A 52 -1.86 12.18 -10.17
CA GLU A 52 -3.25 11.73 -10.31
C GLU A 52 -3.84 11.40 -8.94
N TYR A 53 -3.92 12.41 -8.06
CA TYR A 53 -4.17 12.20 -6.63
C TYR A 53 -5.51 11.51 -6.31
N ASP A 54 -6.60 11.86 -7.01
CA ASP A 54 -7.91 11.24 -6.77
C ASP A 54 -7.95 9.76 -7.21
N GLN A 55 -7.30 9.44 -8.32
CA GLN A 55 -7.17 8.06 -8.78
C GLN A 55 -6.24 7.28 -7.83
N ALA A 56 -5.16 7.90 -7.35
CA ALA A 56 -4.27 7.29 -6.37
C ALA A 56 -4.99 6.99 -5.05
N ILE A 57 -5.80 7.91 -4.53
CA ILE A 57 -6.64 7.70 -3.35
C ILE A 57 -7.57 6.51 -3.55
N THR A 58 -8.27 6.46 -4.69
CA THR A 58 -9.18 5.36 -5.01
C THR A 58 -8.43 4.03 -5.05
N ALA A 59 -7.27 3.99 -5.71
CA ALA A 59 -6.45 2.79 -5.84
C ALA A 59 -5.84 2.34 -4.49
N PHE A 60 -5.39 3.25 -3.63
CA PHE A 60 -4.92 2.91 -2.30
C PHE A 60 -6.05 2.43 -1.39
N SER A 61 -7.24 3.03 -1.48
CA SER A 61 -8.41 2.58 -0.72
C SER A 61 -8.78 1.15 -1.09
N LEU A 62 -8.80 0.82 -2.39
CA LEU A 62 -9.05 -0.55 -2.87
C LEU A 62 -7.95 -1.51 -2.40
N PHE A 63 -6.68 -1.10 -2.52
CA PHE A 63 -5.55 -1.89 -2.03
C PHE A 63 -5.67 -2.21 -0.54
N LEU A 64 -6.06 -1.24 0.29
CA LEU A 64 -6.21 -1.42 1.73
C LEU A 64 -7.44 -2.25 2.11
N GLN A 65 -8.46 -2.28 1.26
CA GLN A 65 -9.62 -3.17 1.42
C GLN A 65 -9.27 -4.62 1.08
N GLU A 66 -8.51 -4.84 0.01
CA GLU A 66 -8.13 -6.18 -0.45
C GLU A 66 -6.96 -6.78 0.37
N TYR A 67 -6.00 -5.94 0.77
CA TYR A 67 -4.76 -6.37 1.41
C TYR A 67 -4.46 -5.61 2.72
N PRO A 68 -5.40 -5.56 3.68
CA PRO A 68 -5.30 -4.74 4.90
C PRO A 68 -4.10 -5.09 5.79
N ASN A 69 -3.64 -6.35 5.74
CA ASN A 69 -2.54 -6.86 6.56
C ASN A 69 -1.24 -7.06 5.75
N SER A 70 -1.16 -6.52 4.53
CA SER A 70 0.05 -6.66 3.72
C SER A 70 1.22 -5.86 4.27
N GLN A 71 2.44 -6.24 3.88
CA GLN A 71 3.66 -5.48 4.19
C GLN A 71 3.68 -4.05 3.63
N TYR A 72 2.72 -3.71 2.75
CA TYR A 72 2.59 -2.37 2.18
C TYR A 72 1.40 -1.60 2.76
N ALA A 73 0.60 -2.18 3.65
CA ALA A 73 -0.62 -1.55 4.15
C ALA A 73 -0.32 -0.23 4.87
N ASP A 74 0.70 -0.20 5.73
CA ASP A 74 1.14 1.02 6.41
C ASP A 74 1.59 2.12 5.42
N ASN A 75 2.35 1.74 4.39
CA ASN A 75 2.82 2.64 3.35
C ASN A 75 1.66 3.13 2.46
N ALA A 76 0.74 2.25 2.08
CA ALA A 76 -0.44 2.60 1.29
C ALA A 76 -1.32 3.60 2.03
N ARG A 77 -1.56 3.37 3.33
CA ARG A 77 -2.29 4.29 4.21
C ARG A 77 -1.59 5.65 4.27
N TYR A 78 -0.27 5.65 4.48
CA TYR A 78 0.54 6.87 4.49
C TYR A 78 0.41 7.66 3.18
N TRP A 79 0.57 7.00 2.03
CA TRP A 79 0.50 7.66 0.73
C TRP A 79 -0.89 8.16 0.37
N MET A 80 -1.95 7.48 0.85
CA MET A 80 -3.32 7.99 0.73
C MET A 80 -3.50 9.28 1.56
N GLY A 81 -2.96 9.31 2.78
CA GLY A 81 -2.88 10.54 3.59
C GLY A 81 -2.11 11.66 2.88
N GLU A 82 -0.98 11.36 2.23
CA GLU A 82 -0.20 12.35 1.47
C GLU A 82 -0.98 12.89 0.26
N ALA A 83 -1.70 12.03 -0.47
CA ALA A 83 -2.55 12.46 -1.56
C ALA A 83 -3.66 13.41 -1.08
N TYR A 84 -4.31 13.12 0.04
CA TYR A 84 -5.26 14.04 0.67
C TYR A 84 -4.59 15.35 1.11
N PHE A 85 -3.41 15.27 1.71
CA PHE A 85 -2.66 16.44 2.18
C PHE A 85 -2.31 17.40 1.03
N VAL A 86 -1.72 16.87 -0.06
CA VAL A 86 -1.31 17.69 -1.22
C VAL A 86 -2.52 18.32 -1.92
N THR A 87 -3.66 17.64 -1.90
CA THR A 87 -4.93 18.18 -2.41
C THR A 87 -5.69 19.06 -1.41
N ARG A 88 -5.04 19.46 -0.30
CA ARG A 88 -5.57 20.32 0.77
C ARG A 88 -6.82 19.78 1.47
N ARG A 89 -7.05 18.47 1.38
CA ARG A 89 -8.12 17.76 2.11
C ARG A 89 -7.61 17.31 3.47
N PHE A 90 -7.22 18.29 4.29
CA PHE A 90 -6.49 18.06 5.54
C PHE A 90 -7.25 17.22 6.55
N GLY A 91 -8.57 17.35 6.64
CA GLY A 91 -9.39 16.50 7.53
C GLY A 91 -9.28 15.01 7.17
N GLN A 92 -9.32 14.68 5.87
CA GLN A 92 -9.16 13.30 5.40
C GLN A 92 -7.72 12.82 5.58
N ALA A 93 -6.73 13.69 5.34
CA ALA A 93 -5.33 13.37 5.60
C ALA A 93 -5.10 12.98 7.07
N ILE A 94 -5.64 13.77 8.01
CA ILE A 94 -5.59 13.47 9.45
C ILE A 94 -6.20 12.11 9.75
N THR A 95 -7.37 11.79 9.19
CA THR A 95 -8.02 10.47 9.37
C THR A 95 -7.10 9.33 8.93
N GLU A 96 -6.49 9.41 7.75
CA GLU A 96 -5.63 8.33 7.26
C GLU A 96 -4.33 8.19 8.08
N TYR A 97 -3.70 9.31 8.44
CA TYR A 97 -2.51 9.26 9.29
C TYR A 97 -2.81 8.74 10.69
N ARG A 98 -3.95 9.11 11.30
CA ARG A 98 -4.35 8.57 12.61
C ARG A 98 -4.62 7.08 12.54
N THR A 99 -5.34 6.64 11.51
CA THR A 99 -5.58 5.22 11.25
C THR A 99 -4.26 4.46 11.12
N LEU A 100 -3.24 5.04 10.47
CA LEU A 100 -1.90 4.45 10.44
C LEU A 100 -1.29 4.26 11.83
N LEU A 101 -1.41 5.26 12.70
CA LEU A 101 -0.86 5.19 14.06
C LEU A 101 -1.59 4.18 14.94
N ASP A 102 -2.89 4.01 14.71
CA ASP A 102 -3.74 3.10 15.46
C ASP A 102 -3.55 1.65 14.99
N ASP A 103 -3.55 1.40 13.67
CA ASP A 103 -3.44 0.06 13.09
C ASP A 103 -1.97 -0.44 13.00
N PHE A 104 -1.01 0.48 12.82
CA PHE A 104 0.41 0.18 12.60
C PHE A 104 1.32 1.03 13.52
N PRO A 105 1.21 0.89 14.85
CA PRO A 105 1.94 1.74 15.81
C PRO A 105 3.47 1.65 15.68
N ASP A 106 3.99 0.51 15.21
CA ASP A 106 5.43 0.27 15.00
C ASP A 106 5.90 0.60 13.57
N SER A 107 5.02 1.15 12.72
CA SER A 107 5.39 1.51 11.36
C SER A 107 6.53 2.52 11.33
N ARG A 108 7.47 2.32 10.41
CA ARG A 108 8.51 3.33 10.11
C ARG A 108 7.93 4.65 9.61
N LYS A 109 6.64 4.68 9.25
CA LYS A 109 5.90 5.90 8.89
C LYS A 109 5.26 6.60 10.07
N ALA A 110 5.16 5.98 11.25
CA ALA A 110 4.47 6.57 12.39
C ALA A 110 5.02 7.96 12.78
N PRO A 111 6.34 8.20 12.88
CA PRO A 111 6.85 9.53 13.23
C PRO A 111 6.49 10.60 12.20
N VAL A 112 6.62 10.29 10.90
CA VAL A 112 6.30 11.25 9.84
C VAL A 112 4.79 11.46 9.67
N ALA A 113 3.97 10.43 9.93
CA ALA A 113 2.51 10.54 9.97
C ALA A 113 2.06 11.49 11.10
N MET A 114 2.65 11.39 12.31
CA MET A 114 2.38 12.34 13.40
C MET A 114 2.73 13.78 13.03
N LEU A 115 3.87 13.99 12.37
CA LEU A 115 4.27 15.31 11.89
C LEU A 115 3.24 15.87 10.90
N LYS A 116 2.79 15.03 9.97
CA LYS A 116 1.79 15.40 8.96
C LYS A 116 0.42 15.69 9.55
N ILE A 117 0.02 15.01 10.63
CA ILE A 117 -1.20 15.36 11.38
C ILE A 117 -1.06 16.77 11.98
N GLY A 118 0.07 17.07 12.63
CA GLY A 118 0.33 18.41 13.16
C GLY A 118 0.26 19.48 12.06
N HIS A 119 0.95 19.28 10.93
CA HIS A 119 0.87 20.20 9.80
C HIS A 119 -0.56 20.36 9.28
N SER A 120 -1.32 19.27 9.20
CA SER A 120 -2.71 19.32 8.72
C SER A 120 -3.60 20.14 9.66
N TYR A 121 -3.44 20.00 10.98
CA TYR A 121 -4.15 20.83 11.95
C TYR A 121 -3.77 22.31 11.83
N ARG A 122 -2.49 22.62 11.63
CA ARG A 122 -2.02 23.99 11.38
C ARG A 122 -2.68 24.60 10.13
N GLU A 123 -2.74 23.84 9.04
CA GLU A 123 -3.39 24.30 7.80
C GLU A 123 -4.90 24.52 7.96
N LEU A 124 -5.53 23.84 8.92
CA LEU A 124 -6.93 24.05 9.30
C LEU A 124 -7.12 25.20 10.30
N GLY A 125 -6.04 25.86 10.74
CA GLY A 125 -6.07 26.91 11.78
C GLY A 125 -6.24 26.36 13.21
N GLN A 126 -6.16 25.04 13.39
CA GLN A 126 -6.29 24.34 14.66
C GLN A 126 -4.91 24.24 15.34
N ASN A 127 -4.40 25.39 15.76
CA ASN A 127 -3.02 25.52 16.24
C ASN A 127 -2.76 24.76 17.55
N GLU A 128 -3.74 24.67 18.44
CA GLU A 128 -3.55 23.93 19.70
C GLU A 128 -3.40 22.43 19.46
N GLU A 129 -4.24 21.86 18.60
CA GLU A 129 -4.16 20.47 18.17
C GLU A 129 -2.85 20.20 17.43
N SER A 130 -2.42 21.11 16.57
CA SER A 130 -1.10 21.05 15.92
C SER A 130 0.03 20.95 16.94
N LYS A 131 0.07 21.87 17.91
CA LYS A 131 1.10 21.90 18.97
C LYS A 131 1.07 20.64 19.82
N GLN A 132 -0.11 20.10 20.11
CA GLN A 132 -0.24 18.83 20.84
C GLN A 132 0.42 17.67 20.09
N TYR A 133 0.14 17.52 18.78
CA TYR A 133 0.74 16.46 17.98
C TYR A 133 2.26 16.61 17.85
N TYR A 134 2.77 17.83 17.70
CA TYR A 134 4.22 18.06 17.67
C TYR A 134 4.88 17.71 19.00
N ARG A 135 4.29 18.08 20.13
CA ARG A 135 4.79 17.72 21.46
C ARG A 135 4.82 16.19 21.65
N MET A 136 3.74 15.51 21.31
CA MET A 136 3.66 14.05 21.38
C MET A 136 4.71 13.37 20.49
N LEU A 137 4.98 13.92 19.31
CA LEU A 137 5.99 13.41 18.38
C LEU A 137 7.41 13.56 18.96
N VAL A 138 7.75 14.72 19.53
CA VAL A 138 9.04 14.95 20.18
C VAL A 138 9.23 14.01 21.38
N GLU A 139 8.17 13.78 22.16
CA GLU A 139 8.21 12.88 23.32
C GLU A 139 8.35 11.41 22.91
N LYS A 140 7.56 10.97 21.92
CA LYS A 140 7.50 9.54 21.54
C LYS A 140 8.66 9.11 20.63
N TYR A 141 9.16 10.00 19.77
CA TYR A 141 10.18 9.67 18.77
C TYR A 141 11.35 10.67 18.74
N PRO A 142 12.00 10.97 19.89
CA PRO A 142 12.93 12.09 20.04
C PRO A 142 14.12 12.07 19.07
N ASP A 143 14.58 10.87 18.66
CA ASP A 143 15.76 10.72 17.81
C ASP A 143 15.47 10.81 16.31
N THR A 144 14.20 11.00 15.91
CA THR A 144 13.81 11.02 14.51
C THR A 144 13.95 12.41 13.88
N SER A 145 14.17 12.47 12.56
CA SER A 145 14.12 13.75 11.83
C SER A 145 12.76 14.42 12.00
N ALA A 146 11.67 13.65 12.02
CA ALA A 146 10.32 14.18 12.21
C ALA A 146 10.15 14.90 13.55
N ALA A 147 10.72 14.36 14.63
CA ALA A 147 10.72 15.04 15.93
C ALA A 147 11.53 16.34 15.92
N LYS A 148 12.69 16.36 15.27
CA LYS A 148 13.48 17.60 15.10
C LYS A 148 12.71 18.65 14.31
N ASP A 149 11.95 18.24 13.30
CA ASP A 149 11.11 19.13 12.51
C ASP A 149 9.94 19.67 13.36
N ALA A 150 9.26 18.79 14.09
CA ALA A 150 8.19 19.17 15.02
C ALA A 150 8.65 20.14 16.12
N ALA A 151 9.86 19.96 16.66
CA ALA A 151 10.43 20.88 17.64
C ALA A 151 10.60 22.29 17.07
N ARG A 152 11.07 22.42 15.82
CA ARG A 152 11.18 23.72 15.15
C ARG A 152 9.82 24.36 14.90
N GLU A 153 8.82 23.55 14.56
CA GLU A 153 7.44 24.03 14.37
C GLU A 153 6.83 24.60 15.66
N LEU A 154 7.15 24.01 16.82
CA LEU A 154 6.72 24.50 18.13
C LEU A 154 7.34 25.85 18.50
N GLU A 155 8.55 26.15 18.02
CA GLU A 155 9.21 27.44 18.27
C GLU A 155 8.64 28.58 17.42
N GLN A 156 8.01 28.24 16.29
CA GLN A 156 7.51 29.21 15.29
C GLN A 156 6.02 29.54 15.44
N THR A 157 5.29 28.85 16.32
CA THR A 157 3.83 28.99 16.52
C THR A 157 3.44 29.50 17.89
#